data_AF-A0A1H1LW08-F1
#
_entry.id   AF-A0A1H1LW08-F1
#
_cell.length_a   1.000
_cell.length_b   1.000
_cell.length_c   1.000
_cell.angle_alpha   90.00
_cell.angle_beta   90.00
_cell.angle_gamma   90.00
#
_symmetry.space_group_name_H-M   'P 1'
#
loop_
_entity.id
_entity.type
_entity.pdbx_description
1 polymer ?
#
loop_
_entity_poly.entity_id
_entity_poly.type
_entity_poly.pdbx_seq_one_letter_code
_entity_poly.pdbx_strand_id
1 'polypeptide(L)' 'MGELTDKAKGNAKEAIGKAKQKSDNPETRAEGRRQEAEGKAEQAKGEVKGKLGNDI' A
#
# COMPACT_ATOMS: atom_id res chain seq x y z
N MET A 1 -12.91 8.56 -5.35
CA MET A 1 -12.03 7.66 -6.12
C MET A 1 -12.77 6.32 -6.18
N GLY A 2 -12.90 5.71 -7.35
CA GLY A 2 -13.64 4.45 -7.48
C GLY A 2 -12.82 3.30 -6.89
N GLU A 3 -13.48 2.30 -6.29
CA GLU A 3 -12.87 1.10 -5.70
C GLU A 3 -11.81 0.44 -6.60
N LEU A 4 -12.00 0.49 -7.92
CA LEU A 4 -11.06 -0.05 -8.89
C LEU A 4 -9.73 0.71 -8.93
N THR A 5 -9.77 2.05 -8.83
CA THR A 5 -8.57 2.89 -8.78
C THR A 5 -7.83 2.72 -7.46
N ASP A 6 -8.56 2.60 -6.34
CA ASP A 6 -7.96 2.44 -5.01
C ASP A 6 -7.33 1.05 -4.82
N LYS A 7 -7.98 -0.02 -5.29
CA LYS A 7 -7.37 -1.36 -5.34
C LYS A 7 -6.15 -1.43 -6.25
N ALA A 8 -6.21 -0.81 -7.43
CA ALA A 8 -5.08 -0.78 -8.35
C ALA A 8 -3.86 -0.06 -7.75
N LYS A 9 -4.06 1.07 -7.07
CA LYS A 9 -2.99 1.80 -6.37
C LYS A 9 -2.37 0.99 -5.23
N GLY A 10 -3.19 0.30 -4.42
CA GLY A 10 -2.71 -0.59 -3.37
C GLY A 10 -1.82 -1.71 -3.92
N ASN A 11 -2.29 -2.40 -4.97
CA ASN A 11 -1.54 -3.48 -5.61
C ASN A 11 -0.23 -2.98 -6.27
N ALA A 12 -0.23 -1.78 -6.85
CA ALA A 12 0.96 -1.19 -7.45
C ALA A 12 2.03 -0.84 -6.40
N LYS A 13 1.65 -0.23 -5.25
CA LYS A 13 2.59 0.03 -4.15
C LYS A 13 3.16 -1.28 -3.58
N GLU A 14 2.35 -2.31 -3.44
CA GLU A 14 2.80 -3.61 -2.94
C GLU A 14 3.76 -4.30 -3.92
N ALA A 15 3.49 -4.23 -5.22
CA ALA A 15 4.38 -4.75 -6.26
C ALA A 15 5.74 -4.03 -6.28
N ILE A 16 5.74 -2.69 -6.17
CA ILE A 16 6.96 -1.88 -6.10
C ILE A 16 7.75 -2.19 -4.83
N GLY A 17 7.09 -2.28 -3.67
CA GLY A 17 7.71 -2.64 -2.40
C GLY A 17 8.38 -4.02 -2.46
N LYS A 18 7.69 -5.02 -3.01
CA LYS A 18 8.24 -6.38 -3.23
C LYS A 18 9.42 -6.39 -4.21
N ALA A 19 9.34 -5.62 -5.29
CA ALA A 19 10.44 -5.50 -6.24
C ALA A 19 11.69 -4.88 -5.60
N LYS A 20 11.52 -3.80 -4.81
CA LYS A 20 12.61 -3.16 -4.06
C LYS A 20 13.22 -4.06 -3.00
N GLN A 21 12.41 -4.90 -2.35
CA GLN A 21 12.89 -5.88 -1.37
C GLN A 21 13.75 -7.00 -1.98
N LYS A 22 13.65 -7.25 -3.29
CA LYS A 22 14.52 -8.18 -4.02
C LYS A 22 15.85 -7.56 -4.48
N SER A 23 16.05 -6.25 -4.28
CA SER A 23 17.30 -5.59 -4.61
C SER A 23 18.44 -6.03 -3.67
N ASP A 24 19.64 -6.17 -4.19
CA ASP A 24 20.84 -6.46 -3.39
C ASP A 24 21.26 -5.27 -2.52
N ASN A 25 20.86 -4.05 -2.90
CA ASN A 25 21.16 -2.84 -2.15
C ASN A 25 20.34 -2.77 -0.83
N PRO A 26 20.98 -2.71 0.35
CA PRO A 26 20.29 -2.62 1.64
C PRO A 26 19.41 -1.37 1.78
N GLU A 27 19.78 -0.24 1.18
CA GLU A 27 18.98 0.99 1.22
C GLU A 27 17.69 0.83 0.43
N THR A 28 17.77 0.24 -0.77
CA THR A 28 16.61 -0.05 -1.61
C THR A 28 15.66 -1.04 -0.92
N ARG A 29 16.18 -2.03 -0.20
CA ARG A 29 15.36 -2.95 0.61
C ARG A 29 14.65 -2.25 1.76
N ALA A 30 15.34 -1.36 2.47
CA ALA A 30 14.74 -0.59 3.56
C ALA A 30 13.63 0.34 3.05
N GLU A 31 13.86 0.99 1.91
CA GLU A 31 12.85 1.82 1.24
C GLU A 31 11.64 0.99 0.78
N GLY A 32 11.87 -0.20 0.21
CA GLY A 32 10.82 -1.14 -0.16
C GLY A 32 9.92 -1.55 1.02
N ARG A 33 10.52 -1.81 2.19
CA ARG A 33 9.77 -2.10 3.43
C ARG A 33 8.98 -0.89 3.93
N ARG A 34 9.55 0.31 3.87
CA ARG A 34 8.82 1.55 4.23
C ARG A 34 7.62 1.77 3.31
N GLN A 35 7.78 1.60 2.01
CA GLN A 35 6.70 1.78 1.03
C GLN A 35 5.58 0.74 1.22
N GLU A 36 5.92 -0.50 1.55
CA GLU A 36 4.92 -1.53 1.86
C GLU A 36 4.15 -1.19 3.16
N ALA A 37 4.86 -0.75 4.21
CA ALA A 37 4.23 -0.37 5.47
C ALA A 37 3.30 0.84 5.31
N GLU A 38 3.71 1.85 4.54
CA GLU A 38 2.88 3.02 4.22
C GLU A 38 1.63 2.60 3.42
N GLY A 39 1.80 1.78 2.38
CA GLY A 39 0.69 1.29 1.57
C GLY A 39 -0.34 0.51 2.40
N LYS A 40 0.13 -0.37 3.30
CA LYS A 40 -0.73 -1.11 4.24
C LYS A 40 -1.45 -0.20 5.22
N ALA A 41 -0.76 0.82 5.75
CA ALA A 41 -1.38 1.79 6.65
C ALA A 41 -2.47 2.62 5.95
N GLU A 42 -2.24 3.04 4.71
CA GLU A 42 -3.24 3.74 3.90
C GLU A 42 -4.44 2.84 3.56
N GLN A 43 -4.20 1.56 3.22
CA GLN A 43 -5.28 0.59 3.00
C GLN A 43 -6.11 0.39 4.27
N ALA A 44 -5.47 0.14 5.42
CA ALA A 44 -6.18 -0.04 6.69
C ALA A 44 -7.00 1.22 7.05
N LYS A 45 -6.45 2.42 6.86
CA LYS A 45 -7.17 3.67 7.06
C LYS A 45 -8.35 3.82 6.09
N GLY A 46 -8.16 3.44 4.83
CA GLY A 46 -9.20 3.41 3.81
C GLY A 46 -10.32 2.43 4.13
N GLU A 47 -9.99 1.23 4.61
CA GLU A 47 -10.95 0.22 5.05
C GLU A 47 -11.73 0.66 6.29
N VAL A 48 -11.06 1.23 7.29
CA VAL A 48 -11.72 1.78 8.49
C VAL A 48 -12.66 2.92 8.10
N LYS A 49 -12.20 3.86 7.26
CA LYS A 49 -13.03 4.96 6.77
C LYS A 49 -14.18 4.47 5.90
N GLY A 50 -13.95 3.45 5.07
CA GLY A 50 -14.98 2.82 4.25
C GLY A 50 -16.05 2.16 5.11
N LYS A 51 -15.65 1.37 6.12
CA LYS A 51 -16.58 0.73 7.06
C LYS A 51 -17.39 1.76 7.87
N LEU A 52 -16.74 2.79 8.41
CA LEU A 52 -17.41 3.84 9.19
C LEU A 52 -18.24 4.81 8.32
N GLY A 53 -17.91 4.95 7.04
CA GLY A 53 -18.61 5.83 6.09
C GLY A 53 -19.72 5.14 5.30
N ASN A 54 -19.74 3.80 5.25
CA ASN A 54 -20.82 3.01 4.65
C ASN A 54 -22.02 2.82 5.57
N ASP A 55 -21.96 3.28 6.82
CA ASP A 55 -23.06 3.24 7.80
C ASP A 55 -23.97 4.50 7.74
N ILE A 56 -24.02 5.23 6.61
CA ILE A 56 -24.93 6.37 6.38
C ILE A 56 -25.76 6.14 5.12
#